data_AF-A0A940G8W4-F1
#
_entry.id   AF-A0A940G8W4-F1
#
_cell.length_a   1.000
_cell.length_b   1.000
_cell.length_c   1.000
_cell.angle_alpha   90.00
_cell.angle_beta   90.00
_cell.angle_gamma   90.00
#
_symmetry.space_group_name_H-M   'P 1'
#
loop_
_entity.id
_entity.type
_entity.pdbx_description
1 polymer ?
#
loop_
_entity_poly.entity_id
_entity_poly.type
_entity_poly.pdbx_seq_one_letter_code
_entity_poly.pdbx_strand_id
1 'polypeptide(L)' 'MAETITLWRPVGPEELALIEATGMRAFPPRLPEQPIFYPVTTRDYAVKIARD' A
#
# COMPACT_ATOMS: atom_id res chain seq x y z
N MET A 1 5.70 -3.59 -26.78
CA MET A 1 5.00 -3.55 -25.48
C MET A 1 5.58 -2.37 -24.71
N ALA A 2 4.76 -1.56 -24.06
CA ALA A 2 5.27 -0.49 -23.20
C ALA A 2 5.92 -1.11 -21.96
N GLU A 3 7.06 -0.56 -21.53
CA GLU A 3 7.68 -0.92 -20.27
C GLU A 3 6.76 -0.52 -19.11
N THR A 4 6.59 -1.40 -18.13
CA THR A 4 5.78 -1.14 -16.93
C THR A 4 6.70 -0.99 -15.73
N ILE A 5 6.28 -0.13 -14.80
CA ILE A 5 6.97 0.06 -13.52
C ILE A 5 6.08 -0.50 -12.42
N THR A 6 6.62 -1.37 -11.58
CA THR A 6 5.92 -1.85 -10.38
C THR A 6 5.94 -0.78 -9.31
N LEU A 7 4.76 -0.44 -8.79
CA LEU A 7 4.58 0.52 -7.71
C LEU A 7 4.18 -0.19 -6.42
N TRP A 8 4.67 0.32 -5.29
CA TRP A 8 4.48 -0.24 -3.95
C TRP A 8 3.70 0.72 -3.08
N ARG A 9 2.57 0.27 -2.53
CA ARG A 9 1.81 1.01 -1.51
C ARG A 9 2.24 0.52 -0.12
N PRO A 10 2.84 1.37 0.73
CA PRO A 10 3.05 1.03 2.13
C PRO A 10 1.71 0.96 2.85
N VAL A 11 1.58 0.00 3.76
CA VAL A 11 0.38 -0.25 4.55
C VAL A 11 0.78 -0.55 5.98
N GLY A 12 0.03 -0.01 6.94
CA GLY A 12 0.21 -0.33 8.36
C GLY A 12 -0.42 -1.70 8.72
N PRO A 13 -0.20 -2.19 9.96
CA PRO A 13 -0.73 -3.49 10.40
C PRO A 13 -2.27 -3.61 10.31
N GLU A 14 -3.00 -2.54 10.63
CA GLU A 14 -4.46 -2.53 10.57
C GLU A 14 -4.99 -2.61 9.13
N GLU A 15 -4.41 -1.84 8.20
CA GLU A 15 -4.73 -1.94 6.78
C GLU A 15 -4.37 -3.32 6.22
N LEU A 16 -3.22 -3.89 6.62
CA LEU A 16 -2.82 -5.23 6.21
C LEU A 16 -3.83 -6.29 6.63
N ALA A 17 -4.31 -6.26 7.87
CA ALA A 17 -5.34 -7.18 8.36
C ALA A 17 -6.64 -7.08 7.55
N LEU A 18 -7.04 -5.86 7.16
CA LEU A 18 -8.21 -5.66 6.29
C LEU A 18 -7.98 -6.22 4.88
N ILE A 19 -6.78 -6.07 4.32
CA ILE A 19 -6.42 -6.64 3.01
C ILE A 19 -6.42 -8.17 3.08
N GLU A 20 -5.87 -8.76 4.14
CA GLU A 20 -5.87 -10.19 4.38
C GLU A 20 -7.29 -10.76 4.45
N ALA A 21 -8.22 -10.05 5.10
CA ALA A 21 -9.64 -10.43 5.15
C ALA A 21 -10.31 -10.49 3.75
N THR A 22 -9.74 -9.81 2.75
CA THR A 22 -10.20 -9.91 1.34
C THR A 22 -9.50 -10.99 0.53
N GLY A 23 -8.60 -11.77 1.15
CA GLY A 23 -7.76 -12.76 0.48
C GLY A 23 -6.63 -12.13 -0.35
N MET A 24 -6.10 -10.98 0.07
CA MET A 24 -5.09 -10.19 -0.65
C MET A 24 -5.57 -9.65 -2.01
N ARG A 25 -6.87 -9.38 -2.17
CA ARG A 25 -7.48 -8.99 -3.46
C ARG A 25 -7.94 -7.54 -3.53
N ALA A 26 -8.06 -6.84 -2.40
CA ALA A 26 -8.51 -5.46 -2.37
C ALA A 26 -7.87 -4.67 -1.23
N PHE A 27 -7.72 -3.38 -1.44
CA PHE A 27 -7.42 -2.41 -0.39
C PHE A 27 -8.72 -1.93 0.27
N PRO A 28 -8.71 -1.62 1.58
CA PRO A 28 -9.87 -1.02 2.22
C PRO A 28 -10.16 0.38 1.63
N PRO A 29 -11.42 0.84 1.69
CA PRO A 29 -11.77 2.22 1.36
C PRO A 29 -10.98 3.19 2.23
N ARG A 30 -10.53 4.30 1.63
CA ARG A 30 -9.84 5.38 2.35
C ARG A 30 -10.83 6.15 3.21
N LEU A 31 -10.45 6.48 4.44
CA LEU A 31 -11.21 7.39 5.30
C LEU A 31 -10.98 8.85 4.86
N PRO A 32 -11.97 9.76 4.97
CA PRO A 32 -11.82 11.17 4.56
C PRO A 32 -10.56 11.85 5.11
N GLU A 33 -10.24 11.59 6.38
CA GLU A 33 -9.13 12.13 7.15
C GLU A 33 -7.77 11.53 6.82
N GLN A 34 -7.71 10.37 6.16
CA GLN A 34 -6.43 9.73 5.83
C GLN A 34 -5.67 10.56 4.79
N PRO A 35 -4.36 10.81 4.99
CA PRO A 35 -3.54 11.54 4.03
C PRO A 35 -3.50 10.80 2.68
N ILE A 36 -3.38 11.56 1.59
CA ILE A 36 -3.19 10.97 0.26
C ILE A 36 -1.74 10.49 0.18
N PHE A 37 -1.57 9.17 0.12
CA PHE A 37 -0.26 8.56 -0.05
C PHE A 37 -0.04 8.11 -1.50
N TYR A 38 1.09 8.52 -2.08
CA TYR A 38 1.50 8.09 -3.42
C TYR A 38 2.33 6.82 -3.35
N PRO A 39 2.02 5.79 -4.15
CA PRO A 39 2.84 4.58 -4.15
C PRO A 39 4.26 4.89 -4.65
N VAL A 40 5.23 4.16 -4.12
CA VAL A 40 6.66 4.37 -4.37
C VAL A 40 7.21 3.33 -5.35
N THR A 41 8.34 3.63 -6.00
CA THR A 41 8.92 2.76 -7.03
C THR A 41 9.79 1.63 -6.48
N THR A 42 10.10 1.62 -5.18
CA THR A 42 10.99 0.62 -4.57
C THR A 42 10.34 -0.04 -3.35
N ARG A 43 10.49 -1.37 -3.26
CA ARG A 43 9.95 -2.16 -2.16
C ARG A 43 10.58 -1.77 -0.81
N ASP A 44 11.90 -1.61 -0.77
CA ASP A 44 12.62 -1.31 0.47
C ASP A 44 12.20 0.02 1.08
N TYR A 45 11.92 1.02 0.23
CA TYR A 45 11.41 2.30 0.70
C TYR A 45 9.97 2.21 1.22
N ALA A 46 9.11 1.43 0.56
CA ALA A 46 7.76 1.16 1.06
C ALA A 46 7.78 0.45 2.43
N VAL A 47 8.68 -0.52 2.61
CA VAL A 47 8.86 -1.21 3.90
C VAL A 47 9.33 -0.25 4.99
N LYS A 48 10.24 0.67 4.66
CA LYS A 48 10.70 1.69 5.61
C LYS A 48 9.54 2.59 6.06
N ILE A 49 8.73 3.08 5.12
CA ILE A 49 7.57 3.94 5.43
C ILE A 49 6.51 3.19 6.25
N ALA A 50 6.30 1.91 5.98
CA ALA A 50 5.32 1.11 6.73
C ALA A 50 5.74 0.81 8.18
N ARG A 51 7.03 0.98 8.50
CA ARG A 51 7.58 0.73 9.84
C ARG A 51 7.57 1.97 10.73
N ASP A 52 7.79 3.14 10.13
CA ASP A 52 7.91 4.44 10.80
C ASP A 52 6.54 5.10 10.99
#